data_AF-A0A519RIJ0-F1
#
_entry.id   AF-A0A519RIJ0-F1
#
_cell.length_a   1.000
_cell.length_b   1.000
_cell.length_c   1.000
_cell.angle_alpha   90.00
_cell.angle_beta   90.00
_cell.angle_gamma   90.00
#
_symmetry.space_group_name_H-M   'P 1'
#
loop_
_entity.id
_entity.type
_entity.pdbx_description
1 polymer ?
#
loop_
_entity_poly.entity_id
_entity_poly.type
_entity_poly.pdbx_seq_one_letter_code
_entity_poly.pdbx_strand_id
1 'polypeptide(L)'
;MQTDGYTGWTVDVFQNTVQNSADATQLGETITGTGTGTLSMQPYALVNNTFVPTTSGIYYFAVRVNQPSGSPFYVAFDDFSLDLTPPCVAPTVTAATNVTTSTATINWLASSTVAANGYEYFVTTSNESPDANTVPTGSVVAGVTSIDLTDLDVSTIYKYYVKAICSDSDSSVWSQAGTFTTLCDVASLPYTINFESATVPALPICTSNQNVGTGNNWITANNPGSGFTNKTLRYTYNSTNPANAWFYTNRVSLVAGTQYTISYKFGTNSTTYVEKFKIAFGDTAVNTSMTNEIIDHPSVMGNSPQTNTATFSPTVSGVYYIGFNVYSATNQNALFIDDIVIQEALGNANFENNSFKAYPNPVKNDLTIRYTENISSATIYNILGQELFVKNINNTEGQIDMSNLAAGTYLVKVKSGEKVETIKVIKE
;
A
#
# COMPACT_ATOMS: atom_id res chain seq x y z
N MET A 1 17.37 4.16 -52.29
CA MET A 1 17.84 4.34 -53.69
C MET A 1 16.70 4.04 -54.66
N GLN A 2 16.55 4.82 -55.71
CA GLN A 2 15.59 4.60 -56.79
C GLN A 2 16.27 4.83 -58.14
N THR A 3 16.00 3.98 -59.12
CA THR A 3 16.57 4.07 -60.48
C THR A 3 15.49 4.42 -61.51
N ASP A 4 15.93 4.90 -62.67
CA ASP A 4 15.10 5.28 -63.81
C ASP A 4 14.58 4.11 -64.68
N GLY A 5 14.87 2.86 -64.31
CA GLY A 5 14.41 1.66 -65.03
C GLY A 5 15.33 1.14 -66.12
N TYR A 6 16.41 1.85 -66.45
CA TYR A 6 17.48 1.31 -67.28
C TYR A 6 18.39 0.36 -66.48
N THR A 7 19.00 -0.61 -67.16
CA THR A 7 19.96 -1.53 -66.55
C THR A 7 21.36 -0.91 -66.50
N GLY A 8 22.22 -1.44 -65.62
CA GLY A 8 23.63 -1.03 -65.55
C GLY A 8 23.95 0.05 -64.51
N TRP A 9 22.98 0.44 -63.67
CA TRP A 9 23.27 1.23 -62.47
C TRP A 9 24.15 0.43 -61.51
N THR A 10 25.32 0.98 -61.17
CA THR A 10 26.15 0.46 -60.10
C THR A 10 26.48 1.59 -59.12
N VAL A 11 26.27 1.33 -57.84
CA VAL A 11 26.40 2.32 -56.78
C VAL A 11 27.23 1.71 -55.65
N ASP A 12 28.20 2.47 -55.18
CA ASP A 12 29.01 2.10 -54.04
C ASP A 12 28.79 3.09 -52.90
N VAL A 13 28.84 2.60 -51.67
CA VAL A 13 28.82 3.43 -50.46
C VAL A 13 30.22 3.45 -49.87
N PHE A 14 30.68 4.60 -49.39
CA PHE A 14 32.01 4.79 -48.84
C PHE A 14 31.96 5.47 -47.49
N GLN A 15 32.96 5.18 -46.65
CA GLN A 15 33.32 5.97 -45.47
C GLN A 15 34.72 6.56 -45.62
N ASN A 16 34.96 7.70 -44.98
CA ASN A 16 36.28 8.29 -44.85
C ASN A 16 36.40 9.16 -43.59
N THR A 17 37.60 9.41 -43.10
CA THR A 17 37.88 10.36 -42.00
C THR A 17 38.11 11.79 -42.49
N VAL A 18 38.13 12.00 -43.81
CA VAL A 18 38.20 13.32 -44.46
C VAL A 18 37.11 13.43 -45.53
N GLN A 19 36.61 14.65 -45.77
CA GLN A 19 35.53 14.89 -46.74
C GLN A 19 36.02 14.91 -48.20
N ASN A 20 36.62 13.82 -48.66
CA ASN A 20 37.05 13.63 -50.06
C ASN A 20 37.12 12.14 -50.42
N SER A 21 37.47 11.81 -51.67
CA SER A 21 37.55 10.44 -52.17
C SER A 21 38.90 9.75 -51.94
N ALA A 22 39.94 10.48 -51.51
CA ALA A 22 41.25 9.89 -51.28
C ALA A 22 41.18 8.93 -50.09
N ASP A 23 41.68 7.70 -50.28
CA ASP A 23 41.71 6.64 -49.26
C ASP A 23 40.34 6.25 -48.67
N ALA A 24 39.24 6.61 -49.34
CA ALA A 24 37.90 6.24 -48.92
C ALA A 24 37.74 4.71 -48.97
N THR A 25 37.17 4.14 -47.90
CA THR A 25 36.93 2.69 -47.81
C THR A 25 35.51 2.39 -48.21
N GLN A 26 35.32 1.45 -49.13
CA GLN A 26 33.99 1.02 -49.54
C GLN A 26 33.29 0.25 -48.40
N LEU A 27 32.00 0.53 -48.23
CA LEU A 27 31.10 -0.14 -47.30
C LEU A 27 30.20 -1.12 -48.06
N GLY A 28 30.29 -2.39 -47.69
CA GLY A 28 29.53 -3.45 -48.33
C GLY A 28 29.91 -3.68 -49.80
N GLU A 29 29.04 -4.42 -50.48
CA GLU A 29 29.20 -4.76 -51.90
C GLU A 29 28.67 -3.65 -52.82
N THR A 30 29.09 -3.65 -54.07
CA THR A 30 28.52 -2.77 -55.10
C THR A 30 27.04 -3.09 -55.31
N ILE A 31 26.20 -2.07 -55.16
CA ILE A 31 24.75 -2.16 -55.33
C ILE A 31 24.43 -2.06 -56.81
N THR A 32 23.71 -3.05 -57.33
CA THR A 32 23.24 -3.03 -58.72
C THR A 32 21.77 -2.60 -58.73
N GLY A 33 21.46 -1.52 -59.44
CA GLY A 33 20.09 -1.06 -59.60
C GLY A 33 19.30 -1.99 -60.52
N THR A 34 18.06 -2.30 -60.15
CA THR A 34 17.14 -3.06 -61.01
C THR A 34 16.63 -2.20 -62.16
N GLY A 35 16.36 -2.82 -63.30
CA GLY A 35 15.80 -2.14 -64.47
C GLY A 35 15.25 -3.12 -65.49
N THR A 36 14.26 -2.68 -66.26
CA THR A 36 13.65 -3.41 -67.38
C THR A 36 14.21 -2.98 -68.74
N GLY A 37 15.16 -2.04 -68.76
CA GLY A 37 15.76 -1.51 -69.98
C GLY A 37 14.92 -0.40 -70.65
N THR A 38 13.91 0.11 -69.95
CA THR A 38 13.00 1.16 -70.41
C THR A 38 12.87 2.23 -69.31
N LEU A 39 12.66 3.49 -69.71
CA LEU A 39 12.47 4.59 -68.77
C LEU A 39 11.17 4.36 -67.96
N SER A 40 11.34 3.97 -66.70
CA SER A 40 10.27 3.72 -65.74
C SER A 40 10.85 3.80 -64.33
N MET A 41 10.38 4.74 -63.53
CA MET A 41 10.85 4.89 -62.14
C MET A 41 10.61 3.59 -61.37
N GLN A 42 11.69 3.00 -60.87
CA GLN A 42 11.63 1.77 -60.09
C GLN A 42 11.16 2.05 -58.67
N PRO A 43 10.62 1.06 -57.95
CA PRO A 43 10.35 1.20 -56.52
C PRO A 43 11.61 1.59 -55.74
N TYR A 44 11.44 2.31 -54.63
CA TYR A 44 12.53 2.57 -53.70
C TYR A 44 13.08 1.26 -53.14
N ALA A 45 14.40 1.10 -53.20
CA ALA A 45 15.14 0.05 -52.52
C ALA A 45 15.88 0.63 -51.32
N LEU A 46 15.63 0.05 -50.14
CA LEU A 46 16.42 0.32 -48.94
C LEU A 46 17.78 -0.37 -49.08
N VAL A 47 18.85 0.36 -48.78
CA VAL A 47 20.23 -0.13 -48.81
C VAL A 47 20.81 0.03 -47.42
N ASN A 48 21.25 -1.07 -46.81
CA ASN A 48 21.85 -1.08 -45.48
C ASN A 48 23.31 -1.53 -45.58
N ASN A 49 24.21 -0.75 -44.99
CA ASN A 49 25.61 -1.13 -44.80
C ASN A 49 25.98 -0.96 -43.33
N THR A 50 26.87 -1.80 -42.84
CA THR A 50 27.40 -1.70 -41.47
C THR A 50 28.90 -1.52 -41.52
N PHE A 51 29.44 -0.79 -40.55
CA PHE A 51 30.88 -0.60 -40.42
C PHE A 51 31.22 -0.42 -38.94
N VAL A 52 32.46 -0.75 -38.57
CA VAL A 52 33.00 -0.53 -37.24
C VAL A 52 34.18 0.44 -37.37
N PRO A 53 34.10 1.65 -36.77
CA PRO A 53 35.24 2.57 -36.74
C PRO A 53 36.45 1.91 -36.06
N THR A 54 37.63 2.00 -36.67
CA THR A 54 38.88 1.52 -36.06
C THR A 54 39.49 2.55 -35.10
N THR A 55 39.06 3.80 -35.18
CA THR A 55 39.49 4.92 -34.33
C THR A 55 38.32 5.84 -34.02
N SER A 56 38.31 6.46 -32.83
CA SER A 56 37.34 7.51 -32.51
C SER A 56 37.63 8.78 -33.33
N GLY A 57 36.60 9.41 -33.89
CA GLY A 57 36.75 10.63 -34.67
C GLY A 57 35.55 10.98 -35.52
N ILE A 58 35.74 11.95 -36.43
CA ILE A 58 34.73 12.37 -37.40
C ILE A 58 34.83 11.48 -38.64
N TYR A 59 33.69 10.97 -39.08
CA TYR A 59 33.56 10.18 -40.30
C TYR A 59 32.59 10.86 -41.27
N TYR A 60 32.93 10.78 -42.55
CA TYR A 60 32.12 11.24 -43.67
C TYR A 60 31.68 10.03 -44.48
N PHE A 61 30.43 10.04 -44.94
CA PHE A 61 29.87 9.00 -45.79
C PHE A 61 29.61 9.57 -47.18
N ALA A 62 29.89 8.77 -48.20
CA ALA A 62 29.69 9.16 -49.58
C ALA A 62 28.99 8.05 -50.36
N VAL A 63 28.21 8.46 -51.34
CA VAL A 63 27.63 7.55 -52.33
C VAL A 63 28.28 7.86 -53.67
N ARG A 64 28.90 6.86 -54.28
CA ARG A 64 29.50 6.95 -55.61
C ARG A 64 28.61 6.23 -56.60
N VAL A 65 28.16 6.95 -57.62
CA VAL A 65 27.46 6.37 -58.76
C VAL A 65 28.49 6.07 -59.84
N ASN A 66 28.63 4.80 -60.22
CA ASN A 66 29.51 4.41 -61.32
C ASN A 66 28.66 4.24 -62.57
N GLN A 67 28.76 5.23 -63.45
CA GLN A 67 28.07 5.26 -64.72
C GLN A 67 29.11 5.15 -65.85
N PRO A 68 29.27 3.98 -66.48
CA PRO A 68 30.34 3.76 -67.47
C PRO A 68 30.09 4.44 -68.82
N SER A 69 28.89 4.95 -69.07
CA SER A 69 28.49 5.57 -70.35
C SER A 69 27.44 6.67 -70.14
N GLY A 70 26.96 7.33 -71.20
CA GLY A 70 25.87 8.33 -71.09
C GLY A 70 24.48 7.78 -70.74
N SER A 71 24.36 6.47 -70.52
CA SER A 71 23.17 5.76 -70.02
C SER A 71 23.62 4.73 -68.97
N PRO A 72 22.85 4.49 -67.89
CA PRO A 72 21.52 5.03 -67.55
C PRO A 72 21.51 6.50 -67.05
N PHE A 73 20.34 7.15 -66.87
CA PHE A 73 20.19 8.62 -66.73
C PHE A 73 19.94 9.16 -65.32
N TYR A 74 18.98 8.59 -64.58
CA TYR A 74 18.63 9.04 -63.22
C TYR A 74 18.75 7.95 -62.15
N VAL A 75 19.44 8.30 -61.06
CA VAL A 75 19.41 7.58 -59.79
C VAL A 75 19.18 8.60 -58.67
N ALA A 76 18.29 8.26 -57.75
CA ALA A 76 17.92 9.10 -56.61
C ALA A 76 18.20 8.38 -55.28
N PHE A 77 18.57 9.17 -54.28
CA PHE A 77 18.78 8.75 -52.91
C PHE A 77 18.02 9.70 -52.00
N ASP A 78 17.37 9.13 -50.99
CA ASP A 78 16.66 9.87 -49.97
C ASP A 78 16.71 9.06 -48.66
N ASP A 79 16.30 9.68 -47.55
CA ASP A 79 16.21 9.09 -46.21
C ASP A 79 17.52 8.46 -45.70
N PHE A 80 18.60 9.25 -45.69
CA PHE A 80 19.87 8.82 -45.09
C PHE A 80 19.74 8.75 -43.55
N SER A 81 20.01 7.56 -42.99
CA SER A 81 20.11 7.34 -41.54
C SER A 81 21.46 6.73 -41.16
N LEU A 82 21.94 7.07 -39.98
CA LEU A 82 23.12 6.46 -39.35
C LEU A 82 22.74 6.06 -37.93
N ASP A 83 22.65 4.76 -37.71
CA ASP A 83 22.20 4.17 -36.45
C ASP A 83 23.28 3.25 -35.88
N LEU A 84 23.41 3.24 -34.55
CA LEU A 84 24.22 2.24 -33.86
C LEU A 84 23.57 0.86 -34.02
N THR A 85 24.38 -0.14 -34.35
CA THR A 85 23.92 -1.53 -34.46
C THR A 85 24.90 -2.48 -33.79
N PRO A 86 24.44 -3.40 -32.92
CA PRO A 86 23.04 -3.61 -32.52
C PRO A 86 22.53 -2.45 -31.63
N PRO A 87 21.25 -2.04 -31.75
CA PRO A 87 20.69 -0.97 -30.94
C PRO A 87 20.68 -1.36 -29.46
N CYS A 88 20.92 -0.42 -28.55
CA CYS A 88 20.84 -0.72 -27.12
C CYS A 88 19.42 -1.12 -26.73
N VAL A 89 19.25 -2.37 -26.28
CA VAL A 89 17.95 -2.97 -25.94
C VAL A 89 17.65 -2.77 -24.46
N ALA A 90 16.40 -2.46 -24.14
CA ALA A 90 15.97 -2.34 -22.75
C ALA A 90 15.96 -3.71 -22.05
N PRO A 91 16.37 -3.79 -20.77
CA PRO A 91 16.26 -5.02 -20.00
C PRO A 91 14.79 -5.38 -19.73
N THR A 92 14.56 -6.63 -19.33
CA THR A 92 13.22 -7.10 -18.91
C THR A 92 13.16 -7.15 -17.39
N VAL A 93 12.31 -6.33 -16.78
CA VAL A 93 12.07 -6.35 -15.33
C VAL A 93 11.43 -7.66 -14.88
N THR A 94 11.75 -8.10 -13.66
CA THR A 94 11.21 -9.32 -13.03
C THR A 94 10.66 -9.01 -11.65
N ALA A 95 9.83 -9.87 -11.06
CA ALA A 95 9.16 -9.57 -9.80
C ALA A 95 10.12 -9.05 -8.71
N ALA A 96 9.71 -7.97 -8.03
CA ALA A 96 10.44 -7.49 -6.86
C ALA A 96 10.38 -8.53 -5.74
N THR A 97 11.44 -8.61 -4.95
CA THR A 97 11.60 -9.56 -3.84
C THR A 97 11.89 -8.81 -2.54
N ASN A 98 11.91 -9.51 -1.41
CA ASN A 98 12.23 -8.94 -0.09
C ASN A 98 11.45 -7.66 0.25
N VAL A 99 10.18 -7.61 -0.17
CA VAL A 99 9.32 -6.44 0.04
C VAL A 99 8.92 -6.38 1.51
N THR A 100 9.30 -5.30 2.19
CA THR A 100 8.96 -5.01 3.58
C THR A 100 8.05 -3.78 3.65
N THR A 101 7.88 -3.19 4.84
CA THR A 101 7.15 -1.93 5.02
C THR A 101 7.90 -0.71 4.46
N SER A 102 9.23 -0.77 4.32
CA SER A 102 10.05 0.37 3.89
C SER A 102 11.21 0.01 2.94
N THR A 103 11.32 -1.26 2.54
CA THR A 103 12.36 -1.74 1.62
C THR A 103 11.79 -2.70 0.58
N ALA A 104 12.48 -2.83 -0.56
CA ALA A 104 12.21 -3.85 -1.56
C ALA A 104 13.44 -4.07 -2.44
N THR A 105 13.66 -5.28 -2.95
CA THR A 105 14.68 -5.55 -3.97
C THR A 105 14.00 -5.56 -5.33
N ILE A 106 14.39 -4.66 -6.24
CA ILE A 106 13.95 -4.72 -7.64
C ILE A 106 14.95 -5.52 -8.47
N ASN A 107 14.43 -6.28 -9.45
CA ASN A 107 15.21 -7.24 -10.22
C ASN A 107 14.90 -7.11 -11.72
N TRP A 108 15.86 -7.44 -12.57
CA TRP A 108 15.67 -7.54 -14.01
C TRP A 108 16.57 -8.61 -14.62
N LEU A 109 16.25 -9.02 -15.85
CA LEU A 109 17.12 -9.82 -16.70
C LEU A 109 18.08 -8.89 -17.45
N ALA A 110 19.32 -9.34 -17.63
CA ALA A 110 20.30 -8.61 -18.41
C ALA A 110 19.78 -8.31 -19.83
N SER A 111 20.13 -7.13 -20.34
CA SER A 111 19.84 -6.78 -21.73
C SER A 111 20.54 -7.74 -22.70
N SER A 112 19.92 -7.97 -23.86
CA SER A 112 20.53 -8.75 -24.95
C SER A 112 21.71 -8.03 -25.59
N THR A 113 21.75 -6.70 -25.53
CA THR A 113 22.94 -5.90 -25.79
C THR A 113 23.72 -5.69 -24.52
N VAL A 114 25.04 -5.84 -24.57
CA VAL A 114 25.91 -5.69 -23.39
C VAL A 114 25.82 -4.26 -22.87
N ALA A 115 25.26 -4.11 -21.67
CA ALA A 115 25.19 -2.85 -20.95
C ALA A 115 26.56 -2.55 -20.30
N ALA A 116 27.54 -2.12 -21.11
CA ALA A 116 28.93 -1.97 -20.70
C ALA A 116 29.12 -0.95 -19.55
N ASN A 117 28.23 0.04 -19.45
CA ASN A 117 28.22 1.04 -18.39
C ASN A 117 27.17 0.75 -17.31
N GLY A 118 26.56 -0.44 -17.33
CA GLY A 118 25.57 -0.87 -16.34
C GLY A 118 24.14 -0.41 -16.65
N TYR A 119 23.37 -0.16 -15.59
CA TYR A 119 21.94 0.12 -15.70
C TYR A 119 21.56 1.33 -14.86
N GLU A 120 20.58 2.09 -15.35
CA GLU A 120 19.90 3.12 -14.56
C GLU A 120 18.49 2.64 -14.23
N TYR A 121 18.01 2.97 -13.04
CA TYR A 121 16.67 2.62 -12.58
C TYR A 121 15.91 3.88 -12.14
N PHE A 122 14.60 3.85 -12.36
CA PHE A 122 13.67 4.90 -11.95
C PHE A 122 12.53 4.28 -11.17
N VAL A 123 12.26 4.81 -9.98
CA VAL A 123 11.21 4.34 -9.05
C VAL A 123 10.25 5.51 -8.78
N THR A 124 8.96 5.26 -8.90
CA THR A 124 7.93 6.28 -8.74
C THR A 124 6.63 5.70 -8.18
N THR A 125 5.85 6.55 -7.52
CA THR A 125 4.46 6.28 -7.11
C THR A 125 3.45 6.88 -8.08
N SER A 126 3.92 7.66 -9.06
CA SER A 126 3.10 8.25 -10.11
C SER A 126 2.59 7.19 -11.10
N ASN A 127 1.50 7.51 -11.80
CA ASN A 127 1.03 6.72 -12.91
C ASN A 127 1.72 7.03 -14.24
N GLU A 128 2.48 8.12 -14.31
CA GLU A 128 3.21 8.53 -15.50
C GLU A 128 4.39 7.60 -15.79
N SER A 129 4.57 7.25 -17.07
CA SER A 129 5.72 6.48 -17.52
C SER A 129 6.91 7.40 -17.80
N PRO A 130 8.15 6.95 -17.53
CA PRO A 130 9.33 7.76 -17.77
C PRO A 130 9.59 7.93 -19.28
N ASP A 131 10.17 9.07 -19.63
CA ASP A 131 10.65 9.44 -20.95
C ASP A 131 12.18 9.54 -20.99
N ALA A 132 12.74 9.94 -22.14
CA ALA A 132 14.18 10.08 -22.33
C ALA A 132 14.84 11.14 -21.41
N ASN A 133 14.07 12.11 -20.89
CA ASN A 133 14.56 13.18 -20.02
C ASN A 133 14.37 12.88 -18.53
N THR A 134 13.74 11.75 -18.20
CA THR A 134 13.50 11.34 -16.81
C THR A 134 14.83 11.12 -16.12
N VAL A 135 15.04 11.87 -15.03
CA VAL A 135 16.21 11.71 -14.16
C VAL A 135 16.09 10.37 -13.42
N PRO A 136 17.09 9.48 -13.50
CA PRO A 136 17.05 8.20 -12.81
C PRO A 136 17.05 8.40 -11.29
N THR A 137 16.42 7.45 -10.58
CA THR A 137 16.53 7.36 -9.11
C THR A 137 17.95 6.96 -8.71
N GLY A 138 18.59 6.08 -9.50
CA GLY A 138 19.96 5.67 -9.28
C GLY A 138 20.49 4.80 -10.41
N SER A 139 21.68 4.26 -10.21
CA SER A 139 22.36 3.40 -11.18
C SER A 139 23.10 2.24 -10.50
N VAL A 140 23.38 1.20 -11.27
CA VAL A 140 24.22 0.07 -10.88
C VAL A 140 25.26 -0.21 -11.96
N VAL A 141 26.41 -0.74 -11.54
CA VAL A 141 27.53 -1.05 -12.44
C VAL A 141 27.22 -2.23 -13.36
N ALA A 142 28.04 -2.40 -14.40
CA ALA A 142 27.92 -3.50 -15.36
C ALA A 142 27.88 -4.88 -14.67
N GLY A 143 27.00 -5.75 -15.17
CA GLY A 143 26.79 -7.10 -14.63
C GLY A 143 25.88 -7.18 -13.41
N VAL A 144 25.48 -6.06 -12.79
CA VAL A 144 24.52 -6.05 -11.68
C VAL A 144 23.10 -5.92 -12.24
N THR A 145 22.21 -6.81 -11.81
CA THR A 145 20.81 -6.86 -12.30
C THR A 145 19.75 -6.79 -11.20
N SER A 146 20.12 -6.25 -10.04
CA SER A 146 19.24 -6.04 -8.90
C SER A 146 19.72 -4.86 -8.05
N ILE A 147 18.81 -4.20 -7.34
CA ILE A 147 19.15 -3.18 -6.33
C ILE A 147 18.15 -3.21 -5.17
N ASP A 148 18.66 -3.04 -3.96
CA ASP A 148 17.86 -2.88 -2.75
C ASP A 148 17.45 -1.42 -2.58
N LEU A 149 16.14 -1.18 -2.54
CA LEU A 149 15.53 0.10 -2.27
C LEU A 149 15.27 0.24 -0.77
N THR A 150 15.55 1.42 -0.23
CA THR A 150 15.27 1.82 1.16
C THR A 150 14.37 3.04 1.20
N ASP A 151 13.96 3.44 2.41
CA ASP A 151 13.21 4.67 2.67
C ASP A 151 11.91 4.78 1.85
N LEU A 152 11.28 3.63 1.61
CA LEU A 152 9.98 3.55 0.94
C LEU A 152 8.86 3.84 1.94
N ASP A 153 7.80 4.46 1.43
CA ASP A 153 6.58 4.68 2.17
C ASP A 153 5.83 3.36 2.36
N VAL A 154 5.28 3.18 3.55
CA VAL A 154 4.44 2.02 3.91
C VAL A 154 3.18 1.96 3.06
N SER A 155 2.68 0.75 2.76
CA SER A 155 1.39 0.55 2.08
C SER A 155 1.28 1.35 0.76
N THR A 156 2.38 1.43 0.01
CA THR A 156 2.49 2.30 -1.16
C THR A 156 2.83 1.46 -2.38
N ILE A 157 2.10 1.71 -3.47
CA ILE A 157 2.32 1.05 -4.76
C ILE A 157 3.45 1.82 -5.47
N TYR A 158 4.53 1.11 -5.76
CA TYR A 158 5.65 1.61 -6.53
C TYR A 158 5.66 0.98 -7.92
N LYS A 159 5.97 1.80 -8.91
CA LYS A 159 6.38 1.36 -10.24
C LYS A 159 7.88 1.58 -10.37
N TYR A 160 8.55 0.67 -11.04
CA TYR A 160 9.96 0.82 -11.37
C TYR A 160 10.26 0.44 -12.81
N TYR A 161 11.28 1.09 -13.35
CA TYR A 161 11.72 0.98 -14.73
C TYR A 161 13.23 0.89 -14.74
N VAL A 162 13.79 0.18 -15.71
CA VAL A 162 15.24 0.01 -15.85
C VAL A 162 15.61 0.26 -17.31
N LYS A 163 16.70 0.99 -17.56
CA LYS A 163 17.31 1.12 -18.89
C LYS A 163 18.76 0.67 -18.86
N ALA A 164 19.23 0.12 -19.97
CA ALA A 164 20.61 -0.30 -20.15
C ALA A 164 21.45 0.87 -20.66
N ILE A 165 22.67 1.02 -20.13
CA ILE A 165 23.66 1.98 -20.62
C ILE A 165 24.73 1.18 -21.37
N CYS A 166 24.62 1.14 -22.70
CA CYS A 166 25.51 0.35 -23.55
C CYS A 166 26.86 1.04 -23.78
N SER A 167 26.89 2.37 -23.79
CA SER A 167 28.12 3.19 -23.81
C SER A 167 27.84 4.60 -23.28
N ASP A 168 28.83 5.49 -23.27
CA ASP A 168 28.68 6.88 -22.81
C ASP A 168 27.68 7.69 -23.66
N SER A 169 27.43 7.28 -24.90
CA SER A 169 26.54 7.97 -25.84
C SER A 169 25.35 7.12 -26.29
N ASP A 170 25.19 5.90 -25.76
CA ASP A 170 24.14 4.98 -26.18
C ASP A 170 23.47 4.31 -24.99
N SER A 171 22.15 4.47 -24.91
CA SER A 171 21.32 3.91 -23.86
C SER A 171 20.00 3.43 -24.46
N SER A 172 19.44 2.39 -23.88
CA SER A 172 18.13 1.91 -24.30
C SER A 172 17.02 2.88 -23.90
N VAL A 173 15.84 2.69 -24.48
CA VAL A 173 14.60 3.18 -23.87
C VAL A 173 14.41 2.56 -22.47
N TRP A 174 13.55 3.15 -21.64
CA TRP A 174 13.11 2.53 -20.38
C TRP A 174 12.36 1.23 -20.66
N SER A 175 12.55 0.23 -19.79
CA SER A 175 11.80 -1.03 -19.83
C SER A 175 10.29 -0.81 -19.68
N GLN A 176 9.50 -1.87 -19.85
CA GLN A 176 8.14 -1.86 -19.28
C GLN A 176 8.19 -1.76 -17.75
N ALA A 177 7.09 -1.29 -17.16
CA ALA A 177 6.98 -1.09 -15.73
C ALA A 177 6.94 -2.42 -14.97
N GLY A 178 7.79 -2.56 -13.97
CA GLY A 178 7.57 -3.50 -12.87
C GLY A 178 6.79 -2.81 -11.76
N THR A 179 6.01 -3.56 -11.00
CA THR A 179 5.24 -3.02 -9.87
C THR A 179 5.41 -3.87 -8.62
N PHE A 180 5.40 -3.20 -7.48
CA PHE A 180 5.32 -3.84 -6.16
C PHE A 180 4.61 -2.92 -5.18
N THR A 181 4.14 -3.49 -4.07
CA THR A 181 3.46 -2.74 -3.01
C THR A 181 4.16 -3.03 -1.70
N THR A 182 4.65 -2.01 -1.01
CA THR A 182 5.23 -2.18 0.33
C THR A 182 4.18 -2.72 1.30
N LEU A 183 4.64 -3.50 2.28
CA LEU A 183 3.75 -4.09 3.27
C LEU A 183 3.11 -3.02 4.13
N CYS A 184 1.93 -3.34 4.67
CA CYS A 184 1.27 -2.50 5.65
C CYS A 184 1.97 -2.59 6.99
N ASP A 185 2.01 -1.49 7.74
CA ASP A 185 2.43 -1.47 9.14
C ASP A 185 1.25 -1.77 10.08
N VAL A 186 1.56 -2.02 11.35
CA VAL A 186 0.56 -2.12 12.42
C VAL A 186 -0.12 -0.76 12.56
N ALA A 187 -1.45 -0.73 12.43
CA ALA A 187 -2.22 0.49 12.62
C ALA A 187 -2.20 0.95 14.09
N SER A 188 -2.07 2.26 14.30
CA SER A 188 -2.23 2.88 15.60
C SER A 188 -3.71 2.96 15.99
N LEU A 189 -3.97 2.98 17.31
CA LEU A 189 -5.30 3.24 17.85
C LEU A 189 -5.46 4.74 18.14
N PRO A 190 -6.65 5.34 17.92
CA PRO A 190 -7.84 4.73 17.33
C PRO A 190 -7.64 4.42 15.83
N TYR A 191 -8.05 3.22 15.41
CA TYR A 191 -7.98 2.78 14.03
C TYR A 191 -9.35 2.87 13.38
N THR A 192 -9.44 3.54 12.22
CA THR A 192 -10.70 3.80 11.53
C THR A 192 -10.69 3.28 10.09
N ILE A 193 -11.79 2.68 9.64
CA ILE A 193 -12.06 2.36 8.23
C ILE A 193 -13.43 2.90 7.84
N ASN A 194 -13.46 3.83 6.89
CA ASN A 194 -14.68 4.39 6.28
C ASN A 194 -14.80 4.07 4.78
N PHE A 195 -13.92 3.22 4.25
CA PHE A 195 -13.90 2.77 2.84
C PHE A 195 -13.78 3.85 1.75
N GLU A 196 -13.65 5.14 2.10
CA GLU A 196 -13.68 6.25 1.12
C GLU A 196 -12.47 6.26 0.18
N SER A 197 -11.33 5.76 0.64
CA SER A 197 -10.10 5.63 -0.16
C SER A 197 -10.12 4.44 -1.14
N ALA A 198 -11.14 3.58 -1.09
CA ALA A 198 -11.19 2.39 -1.93
C ALA A 198 -11.51 2.71 -3.40
N THR A 199 -10.88 1.98 -4.31
CA THR A 199 -11.27 1.94 -5.73
C THR A 199 -12.31 0.85 -5.92
N VAL A 200 -13.59 1.21 -6.00
CA VAL A 200 -14.70 0.24 -6.16
C VAL A 200 -14.50 -0.61 -7.42
N PRO A 201 -14.64 -1.96 -7.35
CA PRO A 201 -15.13 -2.77 -6.22
C PRO A 201 -14.04 -3.32 -5.28
N ALA A 202 -12.78 -2.94 -5.47
CA ALA A 202 -11.66 -3.44 -4.68
C ALA A 202 -11.73 -2.98 -3.22
N LEU A 203 -11.13 -3.76 -2.33
CA LEU A 203 -11.00 -3.39 -0.91
C LEU A 203 -9.91 -2.32 -0.73
N PRO A 204 -9.98 -1.50 0.34
CA PRO A 204 -8.88 -0.61 0.70
C PRO A 204 -7.56 -1.38 0.87
N ILE A 205 -6.44 -0.72 0.59
CA ILE A 205 -5.13 -1.27 0.90
C ILE A 205 -5.03 -1.61 2.40
N CYS A 206 -4.22 -2.62 2.74
CA CYS A 206 -4.10 -3.17 4.11
C CYS A 206 -5.32 -3.90 4.65
N THR A 207 -6.32 -4.15 3.82
CA THR A 207 -7.45 -5.02 4.15
C THR A 207 -7.49 -6.19 3.18
N SER A 208 -8.17 -7.26 3.57
CA SER A 208 -8.31 -8.44 2.71
C SER A 208 -9.66 -9.10 2.90
N ASN A 209 -10.00 -10.01 2.00
CA ASN A 209 -11.12 -10.92 2.20
C ASN A 209 -10.69 -12.38 2.00
N GLN A 210 -11.53 -13.28 2.50
CA GLN A 210 -11.41 -14.71 2.27
C GLN A 210 -12.81 -15.30 2.10
N ASN A 211 -13.05 -15.98 0.99
CA ASN A 211 -14.22 -16.84 0.83
C ASN A 211 -13.89 -18.22 1.41
N VAL A 212 -14.59 -18.62 2.46
CA VAL A 212 -14.47 -19.97 3.03
C VAL A 212 -15.62 -20.87 2.54
N GLY A 213 -16.67 -20.26 1.95
CA GLY A 213 -17.77 -20.96 1.33
C GLY A 213 -17.71 -20.96 -0.19
N THR A 214 -18.89 -21.10 -0.78
CA THR A 214 -19.13 -21.08 -2.23
C THR A 214 -20.00 -19.90 -2.67
N GLY A 215 -20.35 -19.02 -1.73
CA GLY A 215 -21.08 -17.77 -1.98
C GLY A 215 -20.21 -16.69 -2.61
N ASN A 216 -20.64 -15.43 -2.49
CA ASN A 216 -19.88 -14.29 -3.02
C ASN A 216 -18.77 -13.85 -2.05
N ASN A 217 -18.07 -12.77 -2.40
CA ASN A 217 -17.08 -12.13 -1.54
C ASN A 217 -17.53 -10.74 -1.09
N TRP A 218 -16.91 -10.26 -0.03
CA TRP A 218 -16.95 -8.84 0.34
C TRP A 218 -16.26 -7.99 -0.72
N ILE A 219 -16.92 -6.91 -1.11
CA ILE A 219 -16.40 -5.88 -2.01
C ILE A 219 -16.69 -4.50 -1.43
N THR A 220 -16.08 -3.45 -1.97
CA THR A 220 -16.58 -2.09 -1.72
C THR A 220 -17.65 -1.72 -2.74
N ALA A 221 -18.60 -0.88 -2.34
CA ALA A 221 -19.64 -0.35 -3.21
C ALA A 221 -19.91 1.12 -2.87
N ASN A 222 -20.12 1.95 -3.89
CA ASN A 222 -20.47 3.36 -3.71
C ASN A 222 -21.98 3.56 -3.73
N ASN A 223 -22.52 4.25 -2.72
CA ASN A 223 -23.94 4.58 -2.58
C ASN A 223 -24.88 3.38 -2.81
N PRO A 224 -24.77 2.30 -2.02
CA PRO A 224 -25.53 1.07 -2.28
C PRO A 224 -27.01 1.15 -1.86
N GLY A 225 -27.47 2.25 -1.27
CA GLY A 225 -28.85 2.46 -0.83
C GLY A 225 -29.07 2.37 0.68
N SER A 226 -30.34 2.43 1.11
CA SER A 226 -30.80 2.37 2.51
C SER A 226 -30.07 3.29 3.49
N GLY A 227 -29.81 4.53 3.10
CA GLY A 227 -29.15 5.52 3.94
C GLY A 227 -27.62 5.41 4.01
N PHE A 228 -27.01 4.45 3.31
CA PHE A 228 -25.58 4.50 3.01
C PHE A 228 -25.35 5.32 1.74
N THR A 229 -24.81 6.53 1.91
CA THR A 229 -24.65 7.51 0.83
C THR A 229 -23.26 7.52 0.19
N ASN A 230 -22.30 6.82 0.79
CA ASN A 230 -20.90 6.85 0.37
C ASN A 230 -20.35 5.43 0.08
N LYS A 231 -19.03 5.27 0.03
CA LYS A 231 -18.40 3.96 -0.16
C LYS A 231 -18.51 3.14 1.12
N THR A 232 -18.92 1.87 0.98
CA THR A 232 -19.13 0.95 2.10
C THR A 232 -18.65 -0.44 1.73
N LEU A 233 -18.43 -1.28 2.74
CA LEU A 233 -18.24 -2.70 2.54
C LEU A 233 -19.59 -3.38 2.28
N ARG A 234 -19.67 -4.18 1.22
CA ARG A 234 -20.89 -4.86 0.79
C ARG A 234 -20.65 -6.34 0.55
N TYR A 235 -21.56 -7.15 1.07
CA TYR A 235 -21.77 -8.51 0.62
C TYR A 235 -23.10 -8.56 -0.15
N THR A 236 -23.09 -9.11 -1.35
CA THR A 236 -24.30 -9.35 -2.15
C THR A 236 -24.64 -10.84 -2.11
N TYR A 237 -25.90 -11.19 -1.89
CA TYR A 237 -26.36 -12.58 -1.84
C TYR A 237 -25.95 -13.37 -3.08
N ASN A 238 -25.89 -14.69 -2.90
CA ASN A 238 -25.84 -15.66 -3.98
C ASN A 238 -27.14 -16.48 -3.93
N SER A 239 -27.77 -16.72 -5.08
CA SER A 239 -29.09 -17.37 -5.16
C SER A 239 -29.05 -18.85 -4.80
N THR A 240 -27.90 -19.50 -4.93
CA THR A 240 -27.74 -20.95 -4.74
C THR A 240 -26.80 -21.33 -3.60
N ASN A 241 -25.84 -20.47 -3.27
CA ASN A 241 -24.82 -20.74 -2.26
C ASN A 241 -24.95 -19.84 -1.02
N PRO A 242 -24.89 -20.38 0.21
CA PRO A 242 -24.94 -19.57 1.40
C PRO A 242 -23.65 -18.74 1.52
N ALA A 243 -23.74 -17.63 2.25
CA ALA A 243 -22.58 -16.80 2.53
C ALA A 243 -21.64 -17.51 3.51
N ASN A 244 -20.34 -17.38 3.26
CA ASN A 244 -19.30 -17.62 4.26
C ASN A 244 -18.03 -16.89 3.78
N ALA A 245 -18.05 -15.58 3.94
CA ALA A 245 -16.95 -14.72 3.52
C ALA A 245 -16.49 -13.85 4.69
N TRP A 246 -15.18 -13.68 4.80
CA TRP A 246 -14.54 -12.85 5.81
C TRP A 246 -13.97 -11.60 5.15
N PHE A 247 -14.12 -10.47 5.83
CA PHE A 247 -13.32 -9.26 5.60
C PHE A 247 -12.41 -9.07 6.80
N TYR A 248 -11.14 -8.77 6.57
CA TYR A 248 -10.15 -8.52 7.62
C TYR A 248 -9.65 -7.08 7.56
N THR A 249 -9.61 -6.42 8.71
CA THR A 249 -9.03 -5.08 8.87
C THR A 249 -7.52 -5.09 8.64
N ASN A 250 -6.86 -3.93 8.69
CA ASN A 250 -5.43 -3.93 8.97
C ASN A 250 -5.19 -4.44 10.40
N ARG A 251 -3.97 -4.89 10.67
CA ARG A 251 -3.56 -5.39 11.98
C ARG A 251 -3.37 -4.24 12.97
N VAL A 252 -3.77 -4.45 14.22
CA VAL A 252 -3.67 -3.49 15.34
C VAL A 252 -2.93 -4.15 16.50
N SER A 253 -2.14 -3.39 17.26
CA SER A 253 -1.50 -3.89 18.48
C SER A 253 -2.46 -3.79 19.66
N LEU A 254 -2.72 -4.91 20.33
CA LEU A 254 -3.60 -4.98 21.49
C LEU A 254 -2.85 -5.59 22.69
N VAL A 255 -3.16 -5.11 23.89
CA VAL A 255 -2.53 -5.51 25.15
C VAL A 255 -3.46 -6.39 25.96
N ALA A 256 -2.93 -7.50 26.48
CA ALA A 256 -3.68 -8.45 27.32
C ALA A 256 -4.42 -7.74 28.46
N GLY A 257 -5.69 -8.07 28.67
CA GLY A 257 -6.53 -7.53 29.74
C GLY A 257 -6.97 -6.07 29.56
N THR A 258 -6.45 -5.35 28.55
CA THR A 258 -6.94 -4.01 28.23
C THR A 258 -8.29 -4.11 27.53
N GLN A 259 -9.24 -3.25 27.92
CA GLN A 259 -10.55 -3.21 27.27
C GLN A 259 -10.49 -2.32 26.04
N TYR A 260 -10.99 -2.83 24.92
CA TYR A 260 -11.12 -2.11 23.66
C TYR A 260 -12.60 -2.05 23.26
N THR A 261 -12.95 -1.03 22.49
CA THR A 261 -14.25 -0.95 21.82
C THR A 261 -14.08 -1.08 20.32
N ILE A 262 -15.01 -1.79 19.67
CA ILE A 262 -15.23 -1.70 18.24
C ILE A 262 -16.62 -1.12 17.97
N SER A 263 -16.68 0.03 17.28
CA SER A 263 -17.93 0.60 16.79
C SER A 263 -17.99 0.50 15.27
N TYR A 264 -19.19 0.32 14.74
CA TYR A 264 -19.40 0.17 13.30
C TYR A 264 -20.85 0.46 12.96
N LYS A 265 -21.07 0.84 11.70
CA LYS A 265 -22.38 0.99 11.08
C LYS A 265 -22.66 -0.23 10.23
N PHE A 266 -23.89 -0.74 10.26
CA PHE A 266 -24.28 -1.91 9.50
C PHE A 266 -25.75 -1.84 9.08
N GLY A 267 -26.15 -2.65 8.11
CA GLY A 267 -27.56 -2.71 7.71
C GLY A 267 -27.79 -3.51 6.45
N THR A 268 -29.04 -3.52 6.00
CA THR A 268 -29.47 -4.16 4.76
C THR A 268 -30.51 -3.30 4.03
N ASN A 269 -30.98 -3.76 2.87
CA ASN A 269 -32.01 -3.12 2.03
C ASN A 269 -33.30 -3.98 2.00
N SER A 270 -33.61 -4.70 3.08
CA SER A 270 -34.79 -5.57 3.14
C SER A 270 -35.34 -5.71 4.55
N THR A 271 -36.67 -5.62 4.66
CA THR A 271 -37.41 -5.98 5.88
C THR A 271 -37.87 -7.44 5.91
N THR A 272 -37.58 -8.23 4.87
CA THR A 272 -38.04 -9.61 4.71
C THR A 272 -36.90 -10.62 4.63
N TYR A 273 -35.78 -10.26 4.02
CA TYR A 273 -34.58 -11.09 3.94
C TYR A 273 -33.69 -10.83 5.15
N VAL A 274 -33.20 -11.90 5.76
CA VAL A 274 -32.41 -11.86 6.98
C VAL A 274 -30.95 -12.04 6.64
N GLU A 275 -30.16 -10.98 6.81
CA GLU A 275 -28.71 -11.06 6.75
C GLU A 275 -28.13 -11.43 8.12
N LYS A 276 -26.95 -12.06 8.12
CA LYS A 276 -26.26 -12.48 9.35
C LYS A 276 -24.77 -12.26 9.23
N PHE A 277 -24.17 -11.70 10.28
CA PHE A 277 -22.72 -11.60 10.37
C PHE A 277 -22.25 -11.62 11.81
N LYS A 278 -20.96 -11.91 11.98
CA LYS A 278 -20.28 -11.85 13.27
C LYS A 278 -18.93 -11.20 13.14
N ILE A 279 -18.42 -10.74 14.27
CA ILE A 279 -17.10 -10.12 14.37
C ILE A 279 -16.26 -10.95 15.33
N ALA A 280 -15.04 -11.25 14.93
CA ALA A 280 -14.07 -11.96 15.76
C ALA A 280 -12.67 -11.38 15.54
N PHE A 281 -11.71 -11.74 16.39
CA PHE A 281 -10.32 -11.34 16.23
C PHE A 281 -9.36 -12.52 16.32
N GLY A 282 -8.24 -12.39 15.61
CA GLY A 282 -7.20 -13.42 15.48
C GLY A 282 -5.85 -12.80 15.11
N ASP A 283 -4.77 -13.54 15.30
CA ASP A 283 -3.39 -13.11 15.01
C ASP A 283 -3.04 -13.13 13.51
N THR A 284 -3.88 -13.75 12.68
CA THR A 284 -3.68 -13.92 11.25
C THR A 284 -4.99 -13.64 10.51
N ALA A 285 -4.92 -13.03 9.32
CA ALA A 285 -6.06 -12.74 8.45
C ALA A 285 -6.62 -14.00 7.74
N VAL A 286 -6.98 -15.03 8.51
CA VAL A 286 -7.59 -16.27 8.05
C VAL A 286 -8.66 -16.75 9.03
N ASN A 287 -9.69 -17.41 8.52
CA ASN A 287 -10.88 -17.75 9.30
C ASN A 287 -10.59 -18.66 10.50
N THR A 288 -9.56 -19.51 10.39
CA THR A 288 -9.14 -20.43 11.46
C THR A 288 -8.43 -19.71 12.62
N SER A 289 -7.91 -18.51 12.40
CA SER A 289 -7.31 -17.69 13.47
C SER A 289 -8.36 -16.84 14.22
N MET A 290 -9.52 -16.58 13.61
CA MET A 290 -10.64 -15.81 14.16
C MET A 290 -11.42 -16.57 15.24
N THR A 291 -10.71 -16.98 16.29
CA THR A 291 -11.22 -17.84 17.38
C THR A 291 -11.84 -17.07 18.53
N ASN A 292 -11.58 -15.76 18.64
CA ASN A 292 -12.10 -14.91 19.70
C ASN A 292 -13.29 -14.09 19.16
N GLU A 293 -14.51 -14.59 19.35
CA GLU A 293 -15.72 -13.88 18.93
C GLU A 293 -15.97 -12.65 19.80
N ILE A 294 -16.19 -11.50 19.16
CA ILE A 294 -16.54 -10.23 19.82
C ILE A 294 -18.06 -10.12 19.93
N ILE A 295 -18.76 -10.34 18.83
CA ILE A 295 -20.22 -10.22 18.77
C ILE A 295 -20.78 -10.95 17.55
N ASP A 296 -21.98 -11.50 17.73
CA ASP A 296 -22.77 -12.14 16.68
C ASP A 296 -24.07 -11.36 16.41
N HIS A 297 -24.39 -11.13 15.15
CA HIS A 297 -25.64 -10.54 14.65
C HIS A 297 -26.40 -11.60 13.84
N PRO A 298 -27.20 -12.47 14.51
CA PRO A 298 -27.90 -13.57 13.86
C PRO A 298 -29.14 -13.13 13.06
N SER A 299 -29.49 -11.86 13.10
CA SER A 299 -30.63 -11.29 12.41
C SER A 299 -30.45 -9.79 12.14
N VAL A 300 -30.13 -9.45 10.89
CA VAL A 300 -30.05 -8.08 10.39
C VAL A 300 -31.14 -7.90 9.33
N MET A 301 -32.09 -7.01 9.61
CA MET A 301 -33.19 -6.63 8.73
C MET A 301 -33.45 -5.13 8.85
N GLY A 302 -34.00 -4.53 7.80
CA GLY A 302 -34.36 -3.12 7.77
C GLY A 302 -33.96 -2.43 6.46
N ASN A 303 -34.27 -1.15 6.36
CA ASN A 303 -33.93 -0.29 5.21
C ASN A 303 -33.21 0.99 5.64
N SER A 304 -32.53 0.94 6.78
CA SER A 304 -31.84 2.09 7.37
C SER A 304 -30.60 1.61 8.11
N PRO A 305 -29.50 2.39 8.14
CA PRO A 305 -28.29 1.97 8.81
C PRO A 305 -28.49 1.97 10.32
N GLN A 306 -27.94 0.95 10.96
CA GLN A 306 -27.84 0.79 12.40
C GLN A 306 -26.39 1.01 12.82
N THR A 307 -26.19 1.38 14.08
CA THR A 307 -24.85 1.44 14.68
C THR A 307 -24.80 0.49 15.86
N ASN A 308 -23.64 -0.12 16.08
CA ASN A 308 -23.41 -0.92 17.28
C ASN A 308 -21.98 -0.67 17.79
N THR A 309 -21.82 -0.80 19.10
CA THR A 309 -20.51 -0.79 19.77
C THR A 309 -20.40 -2.02 20.65
N ALA A 310 -19.34 -2.79 20.46
CA ALA A 310 -19.02 -3.95 21.29
C ALA A 310 -17.70 -3.70 22.05
N THR A 311 -17.59 -4.27 23.25
CA THR A 311 -16.36 -4.27 24.04
C THR A 311 -15.69 -5.63 23.95
N PHE A 312 -14.36 -5.66 23.94
CA PHE A 312 -13.58 -6.90 23.99
C PHE A 312 -12.23 -6.66 24.67
N SER A 313 -11.61 -7.74 25.16
CA SER A 313 -10.29 -7.70 25.76
C SER A 313 -9.49 -8.92 25.30
N PRO A 314 -8.31 -8.76 24.68
CA PRO A 314 -7.48 -9.90 24.35
C PRO A 314 -6.91 -10.53 25.63
N THR A 315 -6.72 -11.84 25.62
CA THR A 315 -6.11 -12.57 26.74
C THR A 315 -4.58 -12.60 26.67
N VAL A 316 -4.02 -12.31 25.49
CA VAL A 316 -2.58 -12.27 25.20
C VAL A 316 -2.27 -10.96 24.48
N SER A 317 -1.12 -10.34 24.78
CA SER A 317 -0.68 -9.14 24.05
C SER A 317 -0.13 -9.55 22.70
N GLY A 318 -0.48 -8.82 21.64
CA GLY A 318 -0.08 -9.19 20.29
C GLY A 318 -0.58 -8.24 19.22
N VAL A 319 -0.35 -8.63 17.98
CA VAL A 319 -0.84 -7.93 16.80
C VAL A 319 -1.99 -8.75 16.23
N TYR A 320 -3.16 -8.13 16.12
CA TYR A 320 -4.41 -8.80 15.80
C TYR A 320 -5.10 -8.17 14.60
N TYR A 321 -5.80 -9.00 13.85
CA TYR A 321 -6.76 -8.63 12.84
C TYR A 321 -8.17 -8.73 13.42
N ILE A 322 -9.06 -7.81 13.05
CA ILE A 322 -10.49 -7.98 13.28
C ILE A 322 -11.13 -8.49 11.99
N GLY A 323 -11.87 -9.58 12.10
CA GLY A 323 -12.59 -10.23 11.01
C GLY A 323 -14.10 -10.01 11.10
N PHE A 324 -14.72 -9.66 9.99
CA PHE A 324 -16.17 -9.59 9.80
C PHE A 324 -16.61 -10.74 8.90
N ASN A 325 -17.32 -11.71 9.46
CA ASN A 325 -17.81 -12.88 8.74
C ASN A 325 -19.29 -12.75 8.43
N VAL A 326 -19.65 -12.76 7.16
CA VAL A 326 -21.04 -12.93 6.73
C VAL A 326 -21.34 -14.42 6.57
N TYR A 327 -22.46 -14.85 7.14
CA TYR A 327 -22.90 -16.25 7.13
C TYR A 327 -24.42 -16.39 6.85
N SER A 328 -24.99 -15.39 6.15
CA SER A 328 -26.36 -15.40 5.67
C SER A 328 -26.70 -16.64 4.83
N ALA A 329 -27.98 -17.02 4.83
CA ALA A 329 -28.49 -18.10 3.99
C ALA A 329 -28.38 -17.76 2.48
N THR A 330 -28.68 -18.73 1.63
CA THR A 330 -28.83 -18.49 0.19
C THR A 330 -29.98 -17.50 -0.07
N ASN A 331 -29.92 -16.80 -1.21
CA ASN A 331 -31.02 -16.01 -1.75
C ASN A 331 -31.62 -14.97 -0.76
N GLN A 332 -30.75 -14.31 0.01
CA GLN A 332 -31.11 -13.16 0.84
C GLN A 332 -31.01 -11.86 0.03
N ASN A 333 -30.45 -10.79 0.59
CA ASN A 333 -30.26 -9.51 -0.10
C ASN A 333 -28.79 -9.06 -0.02
N ALA A 334 -28.51 -7.93 0.58
CA ALA A 334 -27.17 -7.41 0.71
C ALA A 334 -26.95 -6.93 2.13
N LEU A 335 -25.76 -7.19 2.65
CA LEU A 335 -25.30 -6.70 3.94
C LEU A 335 -24.27 -5.62 3.70
N PHE A 336 -24.41 -4.52 4.44
CA PHE A 336 -23.51 -3.37 4.40
C PHE A 336 -22.85 -3.17 5.74
N ILE A 337 -21.57 -2.80 5.73
CA ILE A 337 -20.78 -2.42 6.89
C ILE A 337 -19.99 -1.14 6.53
N ASP A 338 -19.95 -0.20 7.46
CA ASP A 338 -19.26 1.08 7.29
C ASP A 338 -18.79 1.63 8.64
N ASP A 339 -18.01 2.72 8.63
CA ASP A 339 -17.60 3.49 9.81
C ASP A 339 -17.01 2.62 10.94
N ILE A 340 -16.11 1.70 10.60
CA ILE A 340 -15.46 0.82 11.59
C ILE A 340 -14.45 1.64 12.39
N VAL A 341 -14.54 1.63 13.71
CA VAL A 341 -13.58 2.25 14.63
C VAL A 341 -13.18 1.25 15.70
N ILE A 342 -11.88 1.05 15.89
CA ILE A 342 -11.30 0.27 16.98
C ILE A 342 -10.50 1.23 17.85
N GLN A 343 -10.74 1.24 19.15
CA GLN A 343 -10.01 2.08 20.08
C GLN A 343 -9.96 1.46 21.47
N GLU A 344 -9.04 1.92 22.31
CA GLU A 344 -9.07 1.58 23.73
C GLU A 344 -10.38 2.09 24.33
N ALA A 345 -11.02 1.25 25.15
CA ALA A 345 -12.22 1.67 25.86
C ALA A 345 -11.83 2.73 26.87
N LEU A 346 -12.53 3.86 26.84
CA LEU A 346 -12.42 4.89 27.87
C LEU A 346 -12.99 4.29 29.18
N GLY A 347 -12.15 3.62 29.95
CA GLY A 347 -12.48 3.19 31.30
C GLY A 347 -12.46 4.40 32.23
N ASN A 348 -13.45 4.48 33.13
CA ASN A 348 -13.20 5.26 34.34
C ASN A 348 -11.97 4.64 35.01
N ALA A 349 -10.93 5.43 35.22
CA ALA A 349 -9.78 4.97 35.98
C ALA A 349 -10.31 4.61 37.38
N ASN A 350 -10.42 3.32 37.69
CA ASN A 350 -10.90 2.86 38.99
C ASN A 350 -9.70 2.49 39.86
N PHE A 351 -9.88 2.52 41.17
CA PHE A 351 -8.89 1.99 42.10
C PHE A 351 -8.86 0.46 41.99
N GLU A 352 -7.67 -0.12 41.99
CA GLU A 352 -7.51 -1.57 42.14
C GLU A 352 -7.96 -1.96 43.57
N ASN A 353 -9.14 -2.58 43.70
CA ASN A 353 -9.80 -2.85 44.98
C ASN A 353 -8.92 -3.57 46.02
N ASN A 354 -7.96 -4.40 45.60
CA ASN A 354 -7.06 -5.12 46.50
C ASN A 354 -5.88 -4.27 47.01
N SER A 355 -5.56 -3.19 46.30
CA SER A 355 -4.42 -2.30 46.55
C SER A 355 -4.77 -1.06 47.35
N PHE A 356 -6.06 -0.67 47.37
CA PHE A 356 -6.55 0.42 48.21
C PHE A 356 -6.91 -0.07 49.62
N LYS A 357 -6.43 0.63 50.65
CA LYS A 357 -6.71 0.33 52.07
C LYS A 357 -7.10 1.60 52.81
N ALA A 358 -8.11 1.50 53.68
CA ALA A 358 -8.51 2.56 54.58
C ALA A 358 -8.76 2.00 55.98
N TYR A 359 -8.02 2.47 56.98
CA TYR A 359 -8.06 1.92 58.35
C TYR A 359 -7.59 2.92 59.41
N PRO A 360 -8.00 2.75 60.68
CA PRO A 360 -9.06 1.83 61.10
C PRO A 360 -10.43 2.34 60.65
N ASN A 361 -11.37 1.40 60.42
CA ASN A 361 -12.77 1.70 60.20
C ASN A 361 -13.59 0.65 60.98
N PRO A 362 -14.20 1.00 62.13
CA PRO A 362 -14.44 2.35 62.65
C PRO A 362 -13.18 3.15 63.09
N VAL A 363 -13.24 4.48 62.98
CA VAL A 363 -12.14 5.42 63.30
C VAL A 363 -12.48 6.28 64.51
N LYS A 364 -11.49 6.55 65.37
CA LYS A 364 -11.62 7.48 66.50
C LYS A 364 -11.11 8.88 66.17
N ASN A 365 -9.83 8.99 65.80
CA ASN A 365 -9.21 10.29 65.50
C ASN A 365 -8.69 10.30 64.08
N ASP A 366 -7.80 9.38 63.74
CA ASP A 366 -7.09 9.44 62.47
C ASP A 366 -7.42 8.27 61.54
N LEU A 367 -7.91 8.58 60.35
CA LEU A 367 -8.11 7.60 59.27
C LEU A 367 -6.88 7.58 58.38
N THR A 368 -6.24 6.42 58.23
CA THR A 368 -5.15 6.20 57.27
C THR A 368 -5.72 5.67 55.97
N ILE A 369 -5.31 6.25 54.85
CA ILE A 369 -5.58 5.74 53.50
C ILE A 369 -4.27 5.45 52.78
N ARG A 370 -4.18 4.28 52.14
CA ARG A 370 -3.00 3.81 51.40
C ARG A 370 -3.42 3.27 50.04
N TYR A 371 -2.62 3.58 49.03
CA TYR A 371 -2.76 3.06 47.68
C TYR A 371 -1.39 2.81 47.04
N THR A 372 -1.33 2.03 45.98
CA THR A 372 -0.08 1.74 45.25
C THR A 372 0.39 2.92 44.39
N GLU A 373 -0.51 3.86 44.07
CA GLU A 373 -0.20 5.08 43.32
C GLU A 373 -0.38 6.33 44.19
N ASN A 374 0.09 7.48 43.69
CA ASN A 374 0.04 8.76 44.40
C ASN A 374 -1.40 9.25 44.58
N ILE A 375 -1.85 9.33 45.83
CA ILE A 375 -3.13 9.91 46.22
C ILE A 375 -2.98 11.43 46.21
N SER A 376 -3.74 12.12 45.36
CA SER A 376 -3.72 13.58 45.29
C SER A 376 -4.52 14.19 46.44
N SER A 377 -5.75 13.73 46.68
CA SER A 377 -6.59 14.23 47.76
C SER A 377 -7.58 13.22 48.33
N ALA A 378 -8.08 13.51 49.53
CA ALA A 378 -9.22 12.85 50.14
C ALA A 378 -10.19 13.89 50.71
N THR A 379 -11.46 13.78 50.33
CA THR A 379 -12.53 14.69 50.72
C THR A 379 -13.57 13.96 51.56
N ILE A 380 -13.92 14.52 52.71
CA ILE A 380 -14.93 13.99 53.63
C ILE A 380 -16.26 14.68 53.37
N TYR A 381 -17.31 13.88 53.21
CA TYR A 381 -18.70 14.30 53.11
C TYR A 381 -19.53 13.72 54.25
N ASN A 382 -20.55 14.47 54.69
CA ASN A 382 -21.61 13.88 55.50
C ASN A 382 -22.57 13.03 54.63
N ILE A 383 -23.50 12.30 55.26
CA ILE A 383 -24.48 11.46 54.55
C ILE A 383 -25.46 12.25 53.66
N LEU A 384 -25.55 13.58 53.83
CA LEU A 384 -26.34 14.47 52.98
C LEU A 384 -25.54 14.97 51.76
N GLY A 385 -24.29 14.54 51.61
CA GLY A 385 -23.41 14.93 50.50
C GLY A 385 -22.77 16.31 50.65
N GLN A 386 -22.86 16.95 51.82
CA GLN A 386 -22.18 18.21 52.08
C GLN A 386 -20.69 17.95 52.34
N GLU A 387 -19.83 18.68 51.63
CA GLU A 387 -18.38 18.66 51.84
C GLU A 387 -18.03 19.28 53.19
N LEU A 388 -17.30 18.53 54.02
CA LEU A 388 -16.88 18.98 55.35
C LEU A 388 -15.40 19.36 55.37
N PHE A 389 -14.57 18.61 54.65
CA PHE A 389 -13.12 18.76 54.71
C PHE A 389 -12.43 18.15 53.48
N VAL A 390 -11.35 18.79 53.02
CA VAL A 390 -10.48 18.29 51.95
C VAL A 390 -9.04 18.22 52.46
N LYS A 391 -8.40 17.07 52.28
CA LYS A 391 -6.97 16.85 52.56
C LYS A 391 -6.22 16.60 51.26
N ASN A 392 -5.22 17.42 50.97
CA ASN A 392 -4.21 17.10 49.95
C ASN A 392 -3.15 16.17 50.56
N ILE A 393 -2.79 15.09 49.85
CA ILE A 393 -1.90 14.04 50.36
C ILE A 393 -0.60 14.01 49.54
N ASN A 394 -0.73 13.98 48.20
CA ASN A 394 0.38 13.91 47.24
C ASN A 394 1.40 12.81 47.56
N ASN A 395 0.95 11.67 48.05
CA ASN A 395 1.79 10.53 48.42
C ASN A 395 0.99 9.22 48.30
N THR A 396 1.64 8.06 48.40
CA THR A 396 0.97 6.75 48.38
C THR A 396 0.23 6.42 49.68
N GLU A 397 0.43 7.22 50.72
CA GLU A 397 -0.22 7.10 52.03
C GLU A 397 -0.55 8.48 52.60
N GLY A 398 -1.71 8.61 53.25
CA GLY A 398 -2.13 9.83 53.92
C GLY A 398 -2.98 9.56 55.16
N GLN A 399 -2.85 10.45 56.14
CA GLN A 399 -3.61 10.42 57.38
C GLN A 399 -4.58 11.61 57.41
N ILE A 400 -5.84 11.32 57.75
CA ILE A 400 -6.95 12.28 57.78
C ILE A 400 -7.42 12.41 59.23
N ASP A 401 -7.29 13.61 59.79
CA ASP A 401 -7.79 13.94 61.13
C ASP A 401 -9.31 14.10 61.09
N MET A 402 -10.00 13.24 61.83
CA MET A 402 -11.44 13.19 62.03
C MET A 402 -11.84 13.49 63.48
N SER A 403 -10.90 13.93 64.34
CA SER A 403 -11.14 14.17 65.78
C SER A 403 -12.24 15.21 66.06
N ASN A 404 -12.37 16.20 65.19
CA ASN A 404 -13.36 17.28 65.29
C ASN A 404 -14.74 16.92 64.70
N LEU A 405 -14.91 15.69 64.19
CA LEU A 405 -16.18 15.20 63.66
C LEU A 405 -16.98 14.48 64.74
N ALA A 406 -18.29 14.71 64.77
CA ALA A 406 -19.20 13.99 65.65
C ALA A 406 -19.25 12.49 65.30
N ALA A 407 -19.62 11.65 66.28
CA ALA A 407 -19.84 10.23 66.02
C ALA A 407 -20.93 10.03 64.95
N GLY A 408 -20.67 9.20 63.94
CA GLY A 408 -21.57 9.05 62.80
C GLY A 408 -20.93 8.39 61.58
N THR A 409 -21.71 8.31 60.50
CA THR A 409 -21.25 7.80 59.20
C THR A 409 -20.82 8.94 58.30
N TYR A 410 -19.70 8.76 57.61
CA TYR A 410 -19.14 9.69 56.64
C TYR A 410 -18.81 8.98 55.33
N LEU A 411 -18.79 9.72 54.23
CA LEU A 411 -18.24 9.27 52.95
C LEU A 411 -16.90 9.94 52.72
N VAL A 412 -15.86 9.18 52.41
CA VAL A 412 -14.55 9.70 52.06
C VAL A 412 -14.27 9.40 50.60
N LYS A 413 -14.16 10.45 49.79
CA LYS A 413 -13.84 10.39 48.37
C LYS A 413 -12.34 10.60 48.18
N VAL A 414 -11.65 9.61 47.65
CA VAL A 414 -10.19 9.61 47.46
C VAL A 414 -9.86 9.71 45.98
N LYS A 415 -8.87 10.53 45.62
CA LYS A 415 -8.44 10.76 44.23
C LYS A 415 -6.96 10.38 44.03
N SER A 416 -6.65 9.69 42.94
CA SER A 416 -5.29 9.31 42.53
C SER A 416 -5.15 9.50 41.02
N GLY A 417 -4.53 10.60 40.57
CA GLY A 417 -4.59 11.01 39.16
C GLY A 417 -6.03 11.26 38.71
N GLU A 418 -6.49 10.52 37.70
CA GLU A 418 -7.89 10.53 37.23
C GLU A 418 -8.79 9.54 37.99
N LYS A 419 -8.21 8.67 38.84
CA LYS A 419 -8.96 7.67 39.61
C LYS A 419 -9.72 8.28 40.77
N VAL A 420 -10.95 7.81 41.03
CA VAL A 420 -11.78 8.24 42.16
C VAL A 420 -12.40 7.02 42.86
N GLU A 421 -12.22 6.91 44.17
CA GLU A 421 -12.85 5.89 45.03
C GLU A 421 -13.67 6.58 46.12
N THR A 422 -14.81 6.01 46.52
CA THR A 422 -15.61 6.52 47.65
C THR A 422 -15.85 5.43 48.66
N ILE A 423 -15.34 5.62 49.88
CA ILE A 423 -15.50 4.68 50.98
C ILE A 423 -16.44 5.22 52.05
N LYS A 424 -17.18 4.30 52.69
CA LYS A 424 -17.96 4.60 53.89
C LYS A 424 -17.10 4.43 55.13
N VAL A 425 -17.04 5.45 55.97
CA VAL A 425 -16.26 5.47 57.22
C VAL A 425 -17.19 5.70 58.41
N ILE A 426 -16.99 4.93 59.48
CA ILE A 426 -17.74 5.07 60.73
C ILE A 426 -16.84 5.76 61.77
N LYS A 427 -17.25 6.93 62.25
CA LYS A 427 -16.59 7.69 63.32
C LYS A 427 -17.24 7.35 64.67
N GLU A 428 -16.42 6.96 65.65
CA GLU A 428 -16.84 6.67 67.03
C GLU A 428 -16.68 7.84 67.99
#